data_AF-A0A7T1I2T9-F1
#
_entry.id   AF-A0A7T1I2T9-F1
#
_cell.length_a   1.000
_cell.length_b   1.000
_cell.length_c   1.000
_cell.angle_alpha   90.00
_cell.angle_beta   90.00
_cell.angle_gamma   90.00
#
_symmetry.space_group_name_H-M   'P 1'
#
loop_
_entity.id
_entity.type
_entity.pdbx_description
1 polymer ?
#
loop_
_entity_poly.entity_id
_entity_poly.type
_entity_poly.pdbx_seq_one_letter_code
_entity_poly.pdbx_strand_id
1 'polypeptide(L)'
;MAASLKGRIPLTEAAPLRVELREQAHYRCRGGGEVRASYYSLNDDSLAFVRLILPGGSRQTLPNIVSGSGARYSDDASMVWWVKGDGAFAQTRGSDGSWETSLEDCRLKRP
;
A
#
# COMPACT_ATOMS: atom_id res chain seq x y z
N MET A 1 9.92 52.89 9.84
CA MET A 1 8.64 52.59 9.17
C MET A 1 8.42 51.09 9.25
N ALA A 2 7.49 50.62 10.07
CA ALA A 2 7.14 49.20 10.18
C ALA A 2 5.81 48.97 9.46
N ALA A 3 5.78 48.08 8.46
CA ALA A 3 4.58 47.75 7.73
C ALA A 3 3.68 46.84 8.58
N SER A 4 2.44 47.30 8.75
CA SER A 4 1.34 46.62 9.42
C SER A 4 0.89 45.37 8.66
N LEU A 5 0.96 44.20 9.28
CA LEU A 5 0.28 42.98 8.81
C LEU A 5 -1.03 42.80 9.59
N LYS A 6 -2.04 43.63 9.28
CA LYS A 6 -3.43 43.38 9.67
C LYS A 6 -4.12 42.62 8.54
N GLY A 7 -3.92 41.31 8.51
CA GLY A 7 -4.68 40.40 7.66
C GLY A 7 -4.88 39.08 8.40
N ARG A 8 -6.11 38.80 8.84
CA ARG A 8 -6.47 37.45 9.28
C ARG A 8 -6.39 36.57 8.04
N ILE A 9 -5.44 35.64 8.00
CA ILE A 9 -5.45 34.55 7.03
C ILE A 9 -6.74 33.77 7.31
N PRO A 10 -7.72 33.69 6.38
CA PRO A 10 -8.83 32.79 6.58
C PRO A 10 -8.25 31.37 6.59
N LEU A 11 -8.38 30.67 7.70
CA LEU A 11 -8.13 29.24 7.77
C LEU A 11 -9.27 28.59 6.97
N THR A 12 -9.08 28.42 5.67
CA THR A 12 -9.97 27.60 4.85
C THR A 12 -9.95 26.20 5.44
N GLU A 13 -11.12 25.69 5.83
CA GLU A 13 -11.27 24.31 6.30
C GLU A 13 -10.75 23.36 5.22
N ALA A 14 -9.91 22.40 5.60
CA ALA A 14 -9.37 21.44 4.66
C ALA A 14 -10.53 20.65 4.02
N ALA A 15 -10.49 20.47 2.69
CA ALA A 15 -11.48 19.67 2.00
C ALA A 15 -11.56 18.25 2.62
N PRO A 16 -12.75 17.61 2.66
CA PRO A 16 -12.89 16.31 3.29
C PRO A 16 -12.03 15.26 2.56
N LEU A 17 -11.34 14.43 3.35
CA LEU A 17 -10.56 13.32 2.85
C LEU A 17 -11.47 12.24 2.27
N ARG A 18 -11.17 11.80 1.06
CA ARG A 18 -11.88 10.73 0.33
C ARG A 18 -10.90 9.68 -0.12
N VAL A 19 -11.33 8.42 -0.05
CA VAL A 19 -10.57 7.27 -0.56
C VAL A 19 -10.84 7.13 -2.06
N GLU A 20 -9.77 7.08 -2.84
CA GLU A 20 -9.82 6.93 -4.29
C GLU A 20 -9.14 5.61 -4.70
N LEU A 21 -9.84 4.81 -5.51
CA LEU A 21 -9.23 3.63 -6.14
C LEU A 21 -8.28 4.10 -7.23
N ARG A 22 -7.02 3.69 -7.14
CA ARG A 22 -5.97 4.02 -8.11
C ARG A 22 -5.80 2.91 -9.15
N GLU A 23 -5.67 1.68 -8.67
CA GLU A 23 -5.37 0.54 -9.55
C GLU A 23 -5.90 -0.77 -8.97
N GLN A 24 -6.23 -1.71 -9.85
CA GLN A 24 -6.47 -3.10 -9.50
C GLN A 24 -5.52 -4.00 -10.27
N ALA A 25 -4.88 -4.92 -9.54
CA ALA A 25 -3.89 -5.83 -10.09
C ALA A 25 -4.15 -7.26 -9.63
N HIS A 26 -4.01 -8.21 -10.54
CA HIS A 26 -4.10 -9.64 -10.24
C HIS A 26 -2.72 -10.26 -10.44
N TYR A 27 -2.20 -10.92 -9.41
CA TYR A 27 -0.90 -11.57 -9.46
C TYR A 27 -1.05 -13.08 -9.39
N ARG A 28 -0.20 -13.80 -10.12
CA ARG A 28 0.03 -15.23 -9.95
C ARG A 28 1.42 -15.45 -9.40
N CYS A 29 1.52 -16.12 -8.26
CA CYS A 29 2.77 -16.42 -7.57
C CYS A 29 3.28 -17.82 -7.90
N ARG A 30 4.57 -18.05 -7.62
CA ARG A 30 5.14 -19.41 -7.65
C ARG A 30 4.38 -20.29 -6.66
N GLY A 31 4.18 -21.56 -7.03
CA GLY A 31 3.30 -22.47 -6.28
C GLY A 31 1.81 -22.32 -6.59
N GLY A 32 1.42 -21.39 -7.47
CA GLY A 32 0.06 -21.29 -8.02
C GLY A 32 -0.92 -20.42 -7.21
N GLY A 33 -0.47 -19.81 -6.11
CA GLY A 33 -1.27 -18.84 -5.35
C GLY A 33 -1.62 -17.61 -6.19
N GLU A 34 -2.84 -17.10 -6.05
CA GLU A 34 -3.28 -15.86 -6.68
C GLU A 34 -3.54 -14.77 -5.63
N VAL A 35 -3.13 -13.54 -5.94
CA VAL A 35 -3.37 -12.35 -5.10
C VAL A 35 -4.14 -11.33 -5.92
N ARG A 36 -5.22 -10.80 -5.36
CA ARG A 36 -5.91 -9.62 -5.92
C ARG A 36 -5.58 -8.41 -5.07
N ALA A 37 -4.95 -7.41 -5.68
CA ALA A 37 -4.60 -6.16 -5.03
C ALA A 37 -5.49 -5.03 -5.55
N SER A 38 -6.04 -4.23 -4.64
CA SER A 38 -6.69 -2.95 -4.95
C SER A 38 -5.91 -1.85 -4.24
N TYR A 39 -5.30 -0.96 -5.01
CA TYR A 39 -4.48 0.15 -4.51
C TYR A 39 -5.32 1.41 -4.40
N TYR A 40 -5.20 2.09 -3.28
CA TYR A 40 -5.96 3.29 -2.94
C TYR A 40 -5.02 4.40 -2.49
N SER A 41 -5.46 5.65 -2.66
CA SER A 41 -4.91 6.76 -1.88
C SER A 41 -6.01 7.69 -1.41
N LEU A 42 -5.68 8.56 -0.47
CA LEU A 42 -6.50 9.72 -0.17
C LEU A 42 -6.40 10.75 -1.31
N ASN A 43 -7.44 11.54 -1.50
CA ASN A 43 -7.53 12.56 -2.55
C ASN A 43 -6.53 13.72 -2.40
N ASP A 44 -5.83 13.82 -1.27
CA ASP A 44 -4.73 14.74 -1.02
C ASP A 44 -3.35 14.05 -1.08
N ASP A 45 -3.33 12.78 -1.45
CA ASP A 45 -2.16 11.88 -1.54
C ASP A 45 -1.32 11.76 -0.26
N SER A 46 -1.89 12.17 0.88
CA SER A 46 -1.24 12.09 2.20
C SER A 46 -1.05 10.64 2.68
N LEU A 47 -1.86 9.72 2.17
CA LEU A 47 -1.80 8.29 2.52
C LEU A 47 -2.18 7.44 1.31
N ALA A 48 -1.37 6.41 1.05
CA ALA A 48 -1.67 5.34 0.11
C ALA A 48 -1.72 4.00 0.85
N PHE A 49 -2.56 3.07 0.39
CA PHE A 49 -2.70 1.75 0.98
C PHE A 49 -3.18 0.73 -0.04
N VAL A 50 -3.02 -0.55 0.28
CA VAL A 50 -3.49 -1.65 -0.56
C VAL A 50 -4.45 -2.53 0.23
N ARG A 51 -5.51 -2.98 -0.42
CA ARG A 51 -6.34 -4.09 0.04
C ARG A 51 -6.01 -5.33 -0.77
N LEU A 52 -5.52 -6.36 -0.10
CA LEU A 52 -5.17 -7.65 -0.66
C LEU A 52 -6.25 -8.68 -0.37
N ILE A 53 -6.55 -9.51 -1.36
CA ILE A 53 -7.20 -10.81 -1.18
C ILE A 53 -6.13 -11.85 -1.49
N LEU A 54 -5.72 -12.59 -0.45
CA LEU A 54 -4.65 -13.58 -0.50
C LEU A 54 -5.16 -14.96 -0.95
N PRO A 55 -4.26 -15.91 -1.26
CA PRO A 55 -4.65 -17.30 -1.46
C PRO A 55 -5.44 -17.82 -0.26
N GLY A 56 -6.56 -18.51 -0.53
CA GLY A 56 -7.51 -18.93 0.51
C GLY A 56 -8.54 -17.86 0.91
N GLY A 57 -8.47 -16.65 0.35
CA GLY A 57 -9.52 -15.62 0.46
C GLY A 57 -9.42 -14.69 1.67
N SER A 58 -8.38 -14.81 2.48
CA SER A 58 -8.13 -13.87 3.58
C SER A 58 -7.85 -12.46 3.03
N ARG A 59 -8.29 -11.44 3.78
CA ARG A 59 -8.18 -10.03 3.39
C ARG A 59 -7.20 -9.31 4.30
N GLN A 60 -6.30 -8.55 3.71
CA GLN A 60 -5.34 -7.70 4.43
C GLN A 60 -5.37 -6.29 3.86
N THR A 61 -5.33 -5.29 4.74
CA THR A 61 -5.21 -3.88 4.33
C THR A 61 -3.92 -3.33 4.91
N LEU A 62 -3.00 -2.92 4.05
CA LEU A 62 -1.65 -2.50 4.44
C LEU A 62 -1.39 -1.08 3.96
N PRO A 63 -0.94 -0.15 4.84
CA PRO A 63 -0.51 1.17 4.41
C PRO A 63 0.78 1.08 3.60
N ASN A 64 0.98 2.02 2.69
CA ASN A 64 2.27 2.20 2.04
C ASN A 64 3.28 2.72 3.05
N ILE A 65 4.50 2.16 3.02
CA ILE A 65 5.63 2.60 3.82
C ILE A 65 6.80 2.97 2.93
N VAL A 66 7.64 3.88 3.42
CA VAL A 66 8.84 4.33 2.71
C VAL A 66 9.75 3.14 2.41
N SER A 67 10.28 3.09 1.19
CA SER A 67 11.19 2.03 0.77
C SER A 67 12.22 2.54 -0.24
N GLY A 68 13.36 1.85 -0.35
CA GLY A 68 14.43 2.25 -1.26
C GLY A 68 14.14 1.94 -2.73
N SER A 69 13.19 1.05 -3.03
CA SER A 69 12.78 0.74 -4.41
C SER A 69 11.39 0.11 -4.45
N GLY A 70 10.63 0.45 -5.48
CA GLY A 70 9.27 -0.03 -5.65
C GLY A 70 8.31 0.48 -4.57
N ALA A 71 7.16 -0.16 -4.47
CA ALA A 71 6.14 0.18 -3.49
C ALA A 71 6.04 -0.92 -2.43
N ARG A 72 6.32 -0.57 -1.17
CA ARG A 72 6.22 -1.48 -0.02
C ARG A 72 4.98 -1.12 0.79
N TYR A 73 4.21 -2.12 1.17
CA TYR A 73 3.04 -1.99 2.02
C TYR A 73 3.21 -2.92 3.22
N SER A 74 2.98 -2.41 4.42
CA SER A 74 3.30 -3.13 5.65
C SER A 74 2.53 -2.55 6.83
N ASP A 75 2.12 -3.40 7.76
CA ASP A 75 1.70 -2.98 9.11
C ASP A 75 2.86 -3.01 10.12
N ASP A 76 4.07 -3.36 9.65
CA ASP A 76 5.32 -3.59 10.41
C ASP A 76 5.25 -4.62 11.54
N ALA A 77 4.09 -5.26 11.70
CA ALA A 77 3.83 -6.24 12.74
C ALA A 77 3.77 -7.65 12.17
N SER A 78 3.02 -7.85 11.09
CA SER A 78 2.58 -9.17 10.65
C SER A 78 2.90 -9.47 9.19
N MET A 79 2.85 -8.48 8.30
CA MET A 79 2.93 -8.74 6.87
C MET A 79 3.58 -7.60 6.08
N VAL A 80 4.38 -7.98 5.09
CA VAL A 80 4.88 -7.09 4.03
C VAL A 80 4.34 -7.55 2.68
N TRP A 81 3.87 -6.63 1.88
CA TRP A 81 3.64 -6.80 0.45
C TRP A 81 4.52 -5.81 -0.32
N TRP A 82 5.39 -6.30 -1.20
CA TRP A 82 6.36 -5.46 -1.89
C TRP A 82 6.28 -5.64 -3.40
N VAL A 83 5.91 -4.57 -4.10
CA VAL A 83 5.79 -4.50 -5.55
C VAL A 83 7.07 -3.90 -6.15
N LYS A 84 7.58 -4.53 -7.21
CA LYS A 84 8.77 -4.11 -7.95
C LYS A 84 8.55 -4.34 -9.46
N GLY A 85 8.24 -3.27 -10.19
CA GLY A 85 7.79 -3.37 -11.59
C GLY A 85 6.54 -4.24 -11.70
N ASP A 86 6.53 -5.18 -12.64
CA ASP A 86 5.42 -6.14 -12.82
C ASP A 86 5.47 -7.33 -11.85
N GLY A 87 6.39 -7.32 -10.89
CA GLY A 87 6.60 -8.37 -9.89
C GLY A 87 6.19 -7.96 -8.49
N ALA A 88 5.92 -8.93 -7.62
CA ALA A 88 5.72 -8.72 -6.20
C ALA A 88 6.10 -9.95 -5.38
N PHE A 89 6.21 -9.77 -4.06
CA PHE A 89 6.33 -10.85 -3.09
C PHE A 89 5.69 -10.44 -1.77
N ALA A 90 5.32 -11.44 -0.95
CA ALA A 90 4.83 -11.24 0.40
C ALA A 90 5.76 -11.89 1.42
N GLN A 91 5.90 -11.22 2.57
CA GLN A 91 6.54 -11.80 3.75
C GLN A 91 5.58 -11.75 4.92
N THR A 92 5.68 -12.72 5.81
CA THR A 92 4.95 -12.76 7.08
C THR A 92 5.91 -12.91 8.24
N ARG A 93 5.49 -12.40 9.40
CA ARG A 93 6.25 -12.53 10.64
C ARG A 93 6.11 -13.95 11.20
N GLY A 94 7.22 -14.67 11.34
CA GLY A 94 7.29 -15.95 12.03
C GLY A 94 7.08 -15.81 13.55
N SER A 95 6.85 -16.93 14.24
CA SER A 95 6.67 -16.94 15.69
C SER A 95 7.92 -16.52 16.48
N ASP A 96 9.09 -16.67 15.87
CA ASP A 96 10.38 -16.21 16.40
C ASP A 96 10.64 -14.71 16.11
N GLY A 97 9.71 -14.03 15.44
CA GLY A 97 9.82 -12.65 15.05
C GLY A 97 10.68 -12.41 13.80
N SER A 98 11.13 -13.46 13.11
CA SER A 98 11.80 -13.35 11.82
C SER A 98 10.81 -13.06 10.69
N TRP A 99 11.29 -12.52 9.57
CA TRP A 99 10.49 -12.32 8.37
C TRP A 99 10.73 -13.47 7.40
N GLU A 100 9.65 -14.15 7.03
CA GLU A 100 9.69 -15.30 6.10
C GLU A 100 8.89 -14.97 4.84
N THR A 101 9.41 -15.36 3.68
CA THR A 101 8.70 -15.19 2.40
C THR A 101 7.55 -16.20 2.31
N SER A 102 6.32 -15.70 2.32
CA SER A 102 5.11 -16.51 2.24
C SER A 102 4.53 -16.59 0.83
N LEU A 103 4.82 -15.59 -0.02
CA LEU A 103 4.49 -15.61 -1.45
C LEU A 103 5.66 -15.06 -2.24
N GLU A 104 6.08 -15.78 -3.26
CA GLU A 104 7.28 -15.48 -4.02
C GLU A 104 7.03 -15.47 -5.53
N ASP A 105 7.87 -14.72 -6.25
CA ASP A 105 7.81 -14.57 -7.71
C ASP A 105 6.39 -14.27 -8.23
N CYS A 106 5.63 -13.43 -7.52
CA CYS A 106 4.31 -13.01 -7.98
C CYS A 106 4.44 -12.13 -9.20
N ARG A 107 3.73 -12.45 -10.28
CA ARG A 107 3.74 -11.70 -11.53
C ARG A 107 2.34 -11.24 -11.90
N LEU A 108 2.24 -10.01 -12.39
CA LEU A 108 0.99 -9.50 -12.95
C LEU A 108 0.46 -10.45 -14.01
N LYS A 109 -0.81 -10.84 -13.87
CA LYS A 109 -1.56 -11.51 -14.92
C LYS A 109 -1.92 -10.44 -15.95
N ARG A 110 -1.21 -10.44 -17.07
CA ARG A 110 -1.61 -9.63 -18.22
C ARG A 110 -2.86 -10.27 -18.86
N PRO A 111 -3.79 -9.46 -19.37
CA PRO A 111 -4.93 -9.95 -20.15
C PRO A 111 -4.48 -10.70 -21.41
#